data_AF-E2AGS0-F1
#
_entry.id   AF-E2AGS0-F1
#
_cell.length_a   1.000
_cell.length_b   1.000
_cell.length_c   1.000
_cell.angle_alpha   90.00
_cell.angle_beta   90.00
_cell.angle_gamma   90.00
#
_symmetry.space_group_name_H-M   'P 1'
#
loop_
_entity.id
_entity.type
_entity.pdbx_description
1 polymer ?
#
loop_
_entity_poly.entity_id
_entity_poly.type
_entity_poly.pdbx_seq_one_letter_code
_entity_poly.pdbx_strand_id
1 'polypeptide(L)'
;MKSSLQHVPIIFNYIEDKEYSIQPIRWLLRPISIWPVSNSIKERILSMVLLLLCIFLIISTLIPCALAIFLDETKDVEAKVHDFGPLSNWALASLKYCSLLMHVGDIRRCIEHIESDWRAVTKIEEREIMLKSARIGRFIAIFSAIFVHSGVFSYSIFQAMTLNKTIADNVSVHSLPFAFYDKILDTTRSPAYEIMFMIQCLSTFVVNSIVIASCCVTSVFVMHACGQLKILMSLLDNFIDENEKRDFSQQKFAVVVEHHLKVLR
;
A
#
# COMPACT_ATOMS: atom_id res chain seq x y z
N MET A 1 -33.46 33.12 -34.71
CA MET A 1 -32.37 32.25 -35.17
C MET A 1 -31.64 31.76 -33.92
N LYS A 2 -32.06 30.63 -33.34
CA LYS A 2 -31.42 30.04 -32.15
C LYS A 2 -30.10 29.41 -32.60
N SER A 3 -28.97 29.91 -32.08
CA SER A 3 -27.68 29.30 -32.31
C SER A 3 -27.66 27.92 -31.66
N SER A 4 -27.48 26.90 -32.49
CA SER A 4 -27.13 25.56 -32.04
C SER A 4 -25.75 25.63 -31.39
N LEU A 5 -25.71 25.62 -30.05
CA LEU A 5 -24.51 25.28 -29.29
C LEU A 5 -24.12 23.86 -29.69
N GLN A 6 -23.19 23.74 -30.64
CA GLN A 6 -22.43 22.52 -30.82
C GLN A 6 -21.80 22.18 -29.47
N HIS A 7 -22.25 21.09 -28.85
CA HIS A 7 -21.53 20.44 -27.78
C HIS A 7 -20.20 19.96 -28.39
N VAL A 8 -19.19 20.82 -28.37
CA VAL A 8 -17.81 20.41 -28.57
C VAL A 8 -17.51 19.44 -27.43
N PRO A 9 -17.14 18.18 -27.71
CA PRO A 9 -16.75 17.27 -26.64
C PRO A 9 -15.53 17.90 -25.96
N ILE A 10 -15.69 18.26 -24.68
CA ILE A 10 -14.56 18.72 -23.87
C ILE A 10 -13.66 17.50 -23.71
N ILE A 11 -12.56 17.46 -24.46
CA ILE A 11 -11.54 16.44 -24.31
C ILE A 11 -10.77 16.80 -23.04
N PHE A 12 -11.20 16.23 -21.91
CA PHE A 12 -10.42 16.31 -20.68
C PHE A 12 -9.07 15.60 -20.87
N ASN A 13 -8.04 16.10 -20.21
CA ASN A 13 -6.75 15.42 -20.13
C ASN A 13 -6.83 14.22 -19.17
N TYR A 14 -7.59 13.19 -19.57
CA TYR A 14 -7.82 11.99 -18.76
C TYR A 14 -6.51 11.28 -18.37
N ILE A 15 -5.44 11.48 -19.15
CA ILE A 15 -4.11 10.91 -18.88
C ILE A 15 -3.55 11.47 -17.56
N GLU A 16 -3.67 12.77 -17.35
CA GLU A 16 -3.18 13.44 -16.15
C GLU A 16 -4.02 13.08 -14.92
N ASP A 17 -5.35 13.06 -15.06
CA ASP A 17 -6.25 12.70 -13.96
C ASP A 17 -6.09 11.24 -13.52
N LYS A 18 -5.90 10.35 -14.50
CA LYS A 18 -5.57 8.94 -14.27
C LYS A 18 -4.25 8.82 -13.51
N GLU A 19 -3.20 9.47 -13.99
CA GLU A 19 -1.87 9.38 -13.37
C GLU A 19 -1.89 9.95 -11.95
N TYR A 20 -2.60 11.06 -11.73
CA TYR A 20 -2.80 11.66 -10.41
C TYR A 20 -3.39 10.67 -9.39
N SER A 21 -4.34 9.83 -9.83
CA SER A 21 -5.04 8.85 -9.00
C SER A 21 -4.20 7.60 -8.71
N ILE A 22 -3.44 7.11 -9.71
CA ILE A 22 -2.69 5.84 -9.62
C ILE A 22 -1.30 6.02 -9.02
N GLN A 23 -0.69 7.20 -9.16
CA GLN A 23 0.68 7.47 -8.74
C GLN A 23 0.99 7.07 -7.27
N PRO A 24 0.13 7.35 -6.27
CA PRO A 24 0.41 6.98 -4.87
C PRO A 24 0.51 5.45 -4.68
N ILE A 25 -0.43 4.71 -5.29
CA ILE A 25 -0.39 3.23 -5.24
C ILE A 25 0.89 2.72 -5.93
N ARG A 26 1.27 3.33 -7.05
CA ARG A 26 2.48 2.95 -7.78
C ARG A 26 3.74 3.13 -6.94
N TRP A 27 3.87 4.27 -6.25
CA TRP A 27 5.00 4.55 -5.38
C TRP A 27 5.09 3.59 -4.19
N LEU A 28 3.96 3.10 -3.67
CA LEU A 28 3.93 2.15 -2.56
C LEU A 28 4.20 0.70 -3.00
N LEU A 29 3.63 0.26 -4.12
CA LEU A 29 3.70 -1.13 -4.56
C LEU A 29 5.00 -1.48 -5.31
N ARG A 30 5.63 -0.51 -5.98
CA ARG A 30 6.82 -0.77 -6.80
C ARG A 30 8.06 -1.18 -5.98
N PRO A 31 8.40 -0.51 -4.85
CA PRO A 31 9.56 -0.88 -4.03
C PRO A 31 9.44 -2.28 -3.42
N ILE A 32 8.22 -2.72 -3.11
CA ILE A 32 7.93 -4.04 -2.52
C ILE A 32 7.67 -5.14 -3.57
N SER A 33 7.94 -4.87 -4.85
CA SER A 33 7.77 -5.80 -5.97
C SER A 33 6.33 -6.30 -6.21
N ILE A 34 5.31 -5.55 -5.80
CA ILE A 34 3.90 -5.91 -6.02
C ILE A 34 3.33 -5.19 -7.24
N TRP A 35 3.95 -4.07 -7.65
CA TRP A 35 3.46 -3.31 -8.80
C TRP A 35 3.39 -4.20 -10.06
N PRO A 36 2.25 -4.22 -10.77
CA PRO A 36 2.10 -5.02 -11.97
C PRO A 36 3.12 -4.57 -13.03
N VAL A 37 4.13 -5.42 -13.24
CA VAL A 37 5.25 -5.15 -14.14
C VAL A 37 4.78 -5.07 -15.60
N SER A 38 5.38 -4.15 -16.37
CA SER A 38 5.17 -4.03 -17.81
C SER A 38 5.78 -5.21 -18.60
N ASN A 39 5.56 -5.26 -19.90
CA ASN A 39 6.10 -6.27 -20.82
C ASN A 39 7.63 -6.21 -21.03
N SER A 40 8.35 -5.32 -20.32
CA SER A 40 9.80 -5.17 -20.46
C SER A 40 10.57 -6.24 -19.65
N ILE A 41 11.50 -6.93 -20.30
CA ILE A 41 12.39 -7.93 -19.66
C ILE A 41 13.17 -7.31 -18.50
N LYS A 42 13.66 -6.07 -18.65
CA LYS A 42 14.46 -5.38 -17.62
C LYS A 42 13.64 -5.15 -16.34
N GLU A 43 12.39 -4.73 -16.49
CA GLU A 43 11.52 -4.49 -15.33
C GLU A 43 11.14 -5.79 -14.63
N ARG A 44 10.97 -6.89 -15.38
CA ARG A 44 10.71 -8.21 -14.83
C ARG A 44 11.89 -8.72 -14.00
N ILE A 45 13.11 -8.57 -14.50
CA ILE A 45 14.33 -8.94 -13.75
C ILE A 45 14.44 -8.09 -12.48
N LEU A 46 14.26 -6.77 -12.59
CA LEU A 46 14.31 -5.87 -11.43
C LEU A 46 13.27 -6.25 -10.37
N SER A 47 12.03 -6.54 -10.78
CA SER A 47 10.98 -6.99 -9.88
C SER A 47 11.36 -8.32 -9.20
N MET A 48 11.88 -9.30 -9.94
CA MET A 48 12.33 -10.56 -9.34
C MET A 48 13.45 -10.34 -8.30
N VAL A 49 14.43 -9.49 -8.60
CA VAL A 49 15.50 -9.16 -7.66
C VAL A 49 14.95 -8.48 -6.40
N LEU A 50 14.03 -7.52 -6.57
CA LEU A 50 13.37 -6.84 -5.44
C LEU A 50 12.55 -7.81 -4.59
N LEU A 51 11.81 -8.74 -5.22
CA LEU A 51 11.05 -9.78 -4.51
C LEU A 51 11.98 -10.67 -3.67
N LEU A 52 13.06 -11.17 -4.26
CA LEU A 52 14.04 -11.99 -3.56
C LEU A 52 14.69 -11.23 -2.41
N LEU A 53 14.99 -9.94 -2.60
CA LEU A 53 15.52 -9.08 -1.55
C LEU A 53 14.53 -8.87 -0.40
N CYS A 54 13.26 -8.58 -0.70
CA CYS A 54 12.22 -8.43 0.32
C CYS A 54 12.03 -9.72 1.12
N ILE A 55 11.96 -10.87 0.45
CA ILE A 55 11.84 -12.17 1.10
C ILE A 55 13.06 -12.45 1.98
N PHE A 56 14.27 -12.21 1.46
CA PHE A 56 15.51 -12.37 2.21
C PHE A 56 15.51 -11.53 3.49
N LEU A 57 15.19 -10.24 3.41
CA LEU A 57 15.17 -9.34 4.57
C LEU A 57 14.12 -9.74 5.62
N ILE A 58 12.94 -10.20 5.18
CA ILE A 58 11.89 -10.67 6.09
C ILE A 58 12.37 -11.94 6.80
N ILE A 59 12.85 -12.94 6.06
CA ILE A 59 13.28 -14.23 6.61
C ILE A 59 14.50 -14.07 7.53
N SER A 60 15.48 -13.25 7.14
CA SER A 60 16.71 -13.02 7.90
C SER A 60 16.47 -12.35 9.25
N THR A 61 15.30 -11.74 9.46
CA THR A 61 14.92 -11.13 10.74
C THR A 61 13.90 -11.98 11.48
N LEU A 62 12.89 -12.50 10.78
CA LEU A 62 11.82 -13.31 11.37
C LEU A 62 12.34 -14.62 11.96
N ILE A 63 13.19 -15.35 11.25
CA ILE A 63 13.69 -16.66 11.72
C ILE A 63 14.57 -16.49 12.96
N PRO A 64 15.61 -15.63 12.98
CA PRO A 64 16.43 -15.46 14.17
C PRO A 64 15.64 -14.94 15.38
N CYS A 65 14.66 -14.05 15.16
CA CYS A 65 13.78 -13.56 16.23
C CYS A 65 12.91 -14.68 16.81
N ALA A 66 12.30 -15.50 15.95
CA ALA A 66 11.53 -16.67 16.39
C ALA A 66 12.40 -17.66 17.17
N LEU A 67 13.60 -17.98 16.67
CA LEU A 67 14.53 -18.89 17.35
C LEU A 67 14.98 -18.32 18.71
N ALA A 68 15.20 -17.00 18.81
CA ALA A 68 15.53 -16.35 20.08
C ALA A 68 14.39 -16.47 21.11
N ILE A 69 13.13 -16.37 20.69
CA ILE A 69 11.99 -16.48 21.60
C ILE A 69 11.75 -17.94 22.02
N PHE A 70 11.82 -18.89 21.08
CA PHE A 70 11.46 -20.28 21.33
C PHE A 70 12.60 -21.16 21.84
N LEU A 71 13.84 -20.95 21.39
CA LEU A 71 14.98 -21.83 21.68
C LEU A 71 16.02 -21.24 22.64
N ASP A 72 15.95 -19.94 22.94
CA ASP A 72 16.85 -19.36 23.92
C ASP A 72 16.29 -19.61 25.34
N GLU A 73 16.86 -20.59 26.03
CA GLU A 73 16.52 -20.91 27.42
C GLU A 73 17.08 -19.89 28.41
N THR A 74 18.00 -19.01 27.98
CA THR A 74 18.62 -17.99 28.84
C THR A 74 17.75 -16.74 29.00
N LYS A 75 16.80 -16.54 28.09
CA LYS A 75 15.82 -15.45 28.16
C LYS A 75 14.70 -15.77 29.14
N ASP A 76 14.44 -14.85 30.05
CA ASP A 76 13.31 -14.88 30.97
C ASP A 76 11.98 -14.71 30.22
N VAL A 77 10.89 -15.14 30.87
CA VAL A 77 9.55 -15.14 30.27
C VAL A 77 9.08 -13.72 29.96
N GLU A 78 9.45 -12.73 30.77
CA GLU A 78 9.07 -11.33 30.56
C GLU A 78 9.72 -10.78 29.28
N ALA A 79 11.02 -11.00 29.08
CA ALA A 79 11.70 -10.64 27.83
C ALA A 79 11.10 -11.35 26.60
N LYS A 80 10.75 -12.65 26.72
CA LYS A 80 10.09 -13.39 25.63
C LYS A 80 8.72 -12.83 25.27
N VAL A 81 7.92 -12.43 26.26
CA VAL A 81 6.61 -11.81 26.04
C VAL A 81 6.75 -10.43 25.38
N HIS A 82 7.74 -9.65 25.80
CA HIS A 82 8.06 -8.36 25.17
C HIS A 82 8.41 -8.53 23.68
N ASP A 83 9.28 -9.50 23.35
CA ASP A 83 9.73 -9.76 21.97
C ASP A 83 8.65 -10.43 21.09
N PHE A 84 7.63 -11.05 21.69
CA PHE A 84 6.52 -11.67 20.97
C PHE A 84 5.67 -10.65 20.20
N GLY A 85 5.51 -9.44 20.74
CA GLY A 85 4.79 -8.34 20.08
C GLY A 85 5.35 -8.05 18.69
N PRO A 86 6.64 -7.67 18.58
CA PRO A 86 7.37 -7.60 17.33
C PRO A 86 7.19 -8.86 16.48
N LEU A 87 7.50 -10.07 16.97
CA LEU A 87 7.39 -11.29 16.17
C LEU A 87 6.01 -11.45 15.48
N SER A 88 4.93 -11.21 16.23
CA SER A 88 3.56 -11.30 15.72
C SER A 88 3.28 -10.29 14.59
N ASN A 89 3.83 -9.07 14.68
CA ASN A 89 3.71 -8.06 13.64
C ASN A 89 4.42 -8.48 12.33
N TRP A 90 5.62 -9.06 12.41
CA TRP A 90 6.32 -9.57 11.22
C TRP A 90 5.56 -10.73 10.57
N ALA A 91 4.99 -11.62 11.38
CA ALA A 91 4.18 -12.72 10.88
C ALA A 91 2.92 -12.20 10.14
N LEU A 92 2.18 -11.26 10.74
CA LEU A 92 1.01 -10.65 10.11
C LEU A 92 1.37 -9.88 8.83
N ALA A 93 2.47 -9.14 8.82
CA ALA A 93 2.94 -8.47 7.63
C ALA A 93 3.35 -9.44 6.52
N SER A 94 3.96 -10.57 6.87
CA SER A 94 4.29 -11.64 5.92
C SER A 94 3.03 -12.25 5.30
N LEU A 95 1.98 -12.49 6.10
CA LEU A 95 0.68 -12.94 5.60
C LEU A 95 0.05 -11.90 4.66
N LYS A 96 0.10 -10.61 5.01
CA LYS A 96 -0.34 -9.51 4.13
C LYS A 96 0.47 -9.48 2.83
N TYR A 97 1.78 -9.73 2.88
CA TYR A 97 2.61 -9.77 1.69
C TYR A 97 2.21 -10.92 0.75
N CYS A 98 2.02 -12.12 1.29
CA CYS A 98 1.52 -13.26 0.53
C CYS A 98 0.16 -12.97 -0.10
N SER A 99 -0.77 -12.37 0.66
CA SER A 99 -2.07 -11.96 0.15
C SER A 99 -1.95 -10.98 -1.02
N LEU A 100 -1.14 -9.92 -0.87
CA LEU A 100 -0.91 -8.95 -1.95
C LEU A 100 -0.30 -9.61 -3.19
N LEU A 101 0.67 -10.52 -3.01
CA LEU A 101 1.31 -11.26 -4.11
C LEU A 101 0.31 -12.16 -4.85
N MET A 102 -0.56 -12.87 -4.13
CA MET A 102 -1.61 -13.70 -4.74
C MET A 102 -2.62 -12.86 -5.53
N HIS A 103 -2.93 -11.65 -5.05
CA HIS A 103 -3.91 -10.74 -5.66
C HIS A 103 -3.28 -9.68 -6.59
N VAL A 104 -2.02 -9.81 -7.01
CA VAL A 104 -1.39 -8.86 -7.97
C VAL A 104 -2.20 -8.73 -9.25
N GLY A 105 -2.76 -9.84 -9.75
CA GLY A 105 -3.63 -9.84 -10.93
C GLY A 105 -4.92 -9.03 -10.71
N ASP A 106 -5.47 -9.10 -9.50
CA ASP A 106 -6.71 -8.41 -9.13
C ASP A 106 -6.45 -6.92 -8.97
N ILE A 107 -5.35 -6.55 -8.32
CA ILE A 107 -4.87 -5.16 -8.22
C ILE A 107 -4.68 -4.56 -9.62
N ARG A 108 -4.09 -5.32 -10.56
CA ARG A 108 -3.96 -4.88 -11.96
C ARG A 108 -5.32 -4.61 -12.59
N ARG A 109 -6.27 -5.54 -12.46
CA ARG A 109 -7.63 -5.38 -12.98
C ARG A 109 -8.32 -4.15 -12.39
N CYS A 110 -8.18 -3.90 -11.09
CA CYS A 110 -8.70 -2.68 -10.45
C CYS A 110 -8.07 -1.40 -11.02
N ILE A 111 -6.76 -1.40 -11.28
CA ILE A 111 -6.08 -0.26 -11.91
C ILE A 111 -6.59 -0.03 -13.35
N GLU A 112 -6.81 -1.10 -14.11
CA GLU A 112 -7.38 -1.05 -15.46
C GLU A 112 -8.82 -0.52 -15.45
N HIS A 113 -9.63 -0.89 -14.45
CA HIS A 113 -10.96 -0.32 -14.23
C HIS A 113 -10.89 1.17 -13.92
N ILE A 114 -10.02 1.60 -13.01
CA ILE A 114 -9.82 3.04 -12.71
C ILE A 114 -9.45 3.80 -13.99
N GLU A 115 -8.53 3.26 -14.80
CA GLU A 115 -8.16 3.86 -16.08
C GLU A 115 -9.35 3.97 -17.05
N SER A 116 -10.15 2.91 -17.14
CA SER A 116 -11.34 2.88 -18.01
C SER A 116 -12.38 3.90 -17.56
N ASP A 117 -12.59 4.02 -16.25
CA ASP A 117 -13.52 4.99 -15.67
C ASP A 117 -13.08 6.43 -15.97
N TRP A 118 -11.78 6.76 -15.80
CA TRP A 118 -11.26 8.08 -16.14
C TRP A 118 -11.41 8.41 -17.63
N ARG A 119 -11.29 7.42 -18.52
CA ARG A 119 -11.53 7.58 -19.96
C ARG A 119 -13.00 7.80 -20.29
N ALA A 120 -13.91 7.26 -19.48
CA ALA A 120 -15.35 7.36 -19.70
C ALA A 120 -15.96 8.69 -19.23
N VAL A 121 -15.24 9.48 -18.41
CA VAL A 121 -15.71 10.78 -17.92
C VAL A 121 -15.86 11.77 -19.07
N THR A 122 -17.07 12.28 -19.24
CA THR A 122 -17.40 13.27 -20.29
C THR A 122 -17.97 14.57 -19.73
N LYS A 123 -18.42 14.60 -18.48
CA LYS A 123 -18.98 15.78 -17.82
C LYS A 123 -18.02 16.36 -16.78
N ILE A 124 -18.04 17.70 -16.65
CA ILE A 124 -17.23 18.42 -15.66
C ILE A 124 -17.59 17.98 -14.23
N GLU A 125 -18.89 17.84 -13.94
CA GLU A 125 -19.38 17.44 -12.61
C GLU A 125 -18.88 16.05 -12.20
N GLU A 126 -18.93 15.08 -13.12
CA GLU A 126 -18.43 13.71 -12.91
C GLU A 126 -16.92 13.73 -12.63
N ARG A 127 -16.16 14.52 -13.41
CA ARG A 127 -14.72 14.73 -13.21
C ARG A 127 -14.40 15.30 -11.84
N GLU A 128 -15.13 16.32 -11.40
CA GLU A 128 -14.92 16.96 -10.10
C GLU A 128 -15.17 16.00 -8.94
N ILE A 129 -16.23 15.19 -9.03
CA ILE A 129 -16.55 14.16 -8.03
C ILE A 129 -15.41 13.13 -7.94
N MET A 130 -14.95 12.61 -9.09
CA MET A 130 -13.84 11.65 -9.12
C MET A 130 -12.54 12.25 -8.60
N LEU A 131 -12.20 13.48 -8.98
CA LEU A 131 -11.01 14.16 -8.48
C LEU A 131 -11.05 14.40 -6.98
N LYS A 132 -12.22 14.74 -6.42
CA LYS A 132 -12.41 14.88 -4.97
C LYS A 132 -12.15 13.56 -4.25
N SER A 133 -12.70 12.45 -4.77
CA SER A 133 -12.45 11.12 -4.24
C SER A 133 -10.97 10.71 -4.34
N ALA A 134 -10.35 10.91 -5.50
CA ALA A 134 -8.94 10.62 -5.74
C ALA A 134 -8.02 11.44 -4.81
N ARG A 135 -8.35 12.72 -4.57
CA ARG A 135 -7.62 13.59 -3.65
C ARG A 135 -7.65 13.06 -2.21
N ILE A 136 -8.80 12.59 -1.74
CA ILE A 136 -8.93 12.01 -0.40
C ILE A 136 -8.12 10.71 -0.30
N GLY A 137 -8.26 9.79 -1.27
CA GLY A 137 -7.50 8.54 -1.28
C GLY A 137 -5.98 8.78 -1.33
N ARG A 138 -5.54 9.75 -2.15
CA ARG A 138 -4.15 10.19 -2.22
C ARG A 138 -3.66 10.78 -0.91
N PHE A 139 -4.46 11.63 -0.27
CA PHE A 139 -4.12 12.21 1.02
C PHE A 139 -3.91 11.13 2.08
N ILE A 140 -4.82 10.16 2.17
CA ILE A 140 -4.69 9.01 3.09
C ILE A 140 -3.40 8.25 2.78
N ALA A 141 -3.15 7.92 1.52
CA ALA A 141 -1.97 7.15 1.13
C ALA A 141 -0.65 7.84 1.49
N ILE A 142 -0.51 9.12 1.13
CA ILE A 142 0.72 9.89 1.38
C ILE A 142 0.91 10.16 2.87
N PHE A 143 -0.16 10.56 3.57
CA PHE A 143 -0.10 10.84 5.00
C PHE A 143 0.30 9.59 5.79
N SER A 144 -0.35 8.45 5.52
CA SER A 144 -0.02 7.17 6.17
C SER A 144 1.43 6.74 5.89
N ALA A 145 1.90 6.90 4.65
CA ALA A 145 3.27 6.56 4.29
C ALA A 145 4.30 7.43 5.03
N ILE A 146 4.11 8.75 5.06
CA ILE A 146 5.00 9.68 5.76
C ILE A 146 4.99 9.37 7.26
N PHE A 147 3.81 9.21 7.86
CA PHE A 147 3.68 8.98 9.29
C PHE A 147 4.42 7.72 9.72
N VAL A 148 4.15 6.58 9.09
CA VAL A 148 4.78 5.31 9.50
C VAL A 148 6.28 5.29 9.19
N HIS A 149 6.71 5.76 8.02
CA HIS A 149 8.14 5.81 7.70
C HIS A 149 8.92 6.77 8.59
N SER A 150 8.32 7.90 8.99
CA SER A 150 8.94 8.80 9.96
C SER A 150 9.11 8.14 11.32
N GLY A 151 8.14 7.32 11.76
CA GLY A 151 8.24 6.52 12.99
C GLY A 151 9.39 5.51 12.94
N VAL A 152 9.49 4.73 11.86
CA VAL A 152 10.58 3.74 11.66
C VAL A 152 11.94 4.43 11.65
N PHE A 153 12.06 5.57 10.95
CA PHE A 153 13.30 6.32 10.86
C PHE A 153 13.71 6.92 12.22
N SER A 154 12.75 7.49 12.95
CA SER A 154 12.98 8.08 14.27
C SER A 154 13.40 7.02 15.29
N TYR A 155 12.74 5.86 15.29
CA TYR A 155 13.11 4.71 16.12
C TYR A 155 14.54 4.22 15.80
N SER A 156 14.87 4.09 14.52
CA SER A 156 16.20 3.64 14.09
C SER A 156 17.31 4.62 14.52
N ILE A 157 17.08 5.93 14.39
CA ILE A 157 18.02 6.96 14.88
C ILE A 157 18.19 6.88 16.39
N PHE A 158 17.08 6.80 17.13
CA PHE A 158 17.12 6.73 18.59
C PHE A 158 17.93 5.51 19.08
N GLN A 159 17.72 4.35 18.45
CA GLN A 159 18.46 3.13 18.76
C GLN A 159 19.96 3.28 18.45
N ALA A 160 20.31 3.85 17.29
CA ALA A 160 21.71 4.09 16.89
C ALA A 160 22.42 5.09 17.82
N MET A 161 21.72 6.15 18.28
CA MET A 161 22.28 7.12 19.23
C MET A 161 22.52 6.50 20.61
N THR A 162 21.59 5.65 21.07
CA THR A 162 21.70 4.98 22.37
C THR A 162 22.89 4.02 22.38
N LEU A 163 23.14 3.33 21.26
CA LEU A 163 24.32 2.48 21.09
C LEU A 163 25.65 3.26 21.19
N ASN A 164 25.75 4.42 20.54
CA ASN A 164 26.98 5.22 20.59
C ASN A 164 27.32 5.68 22.02
N LYS A 165 26.29 5.90 22.85
CA LYS A 165 26.47 6.27 24.26
C LYS A 165 27.03 5.11 25.09
N THR A 166 26.55 3.87 24.89
CA THR A 166 27.04 2.71 25.66
C THR A 166 28.49 2.35 25.32
N ILE A 167 28.91 2.55 24.05
CA ILE A 167 30.31 2.39 23.63
C ILE A 167 31.22 3.41 24.32
N ALA A 168 30.77 4.67 24.46
CA ALA A 168 31.54 5.72 25.13
C ALA A 168 31.72 5.48 26.64
N ASP A 169 30.76 4.82 27.28
CA ASP A 169 30.78 4.51 28.72
C ASP A 169 31.54 3.19 29.06
N ASN A 170 32.31 2.63 28.12
CA ASN A 170 33.10 1.38 28.25
C ASN A 170 32.29 0.11 28.64
N VAL A 171 30.96 0.15 28.54
CA VAL A 171 30.07 -1.00 28.76
C VAL A 171 29.48 -1.40 27.40
N SER A 172 30.19 -2.25 26.66
CA SER A 172 29.85 -2.64 25.29
C SER A 172 28.70 -3.64 25.23
N VAL A 173 27.50 -3.27 25.67
CA VAL A 173 26.29 -4.08 25.46
C VAL A 173 25.68 -3.68 24.11
N HIS A 174 26.10 -4.38 23.06
CA HIS A 174 25.56 -4.24 21.71
C HIS A 174 24.19 -4.95 21.64
N SER A 175 23.11 -4.24 22.00
CA SER A 175 21.76 -4.78 21.84
C SER A 175 21.22 -4.46 20.45
N LEU A 176 20.75 -5.49 19.74
CA LEU A 176 20.06 -5.33 18.45
C LEU A 176 18.63 -4.77 18.68
N PRO A 177 18.07 -4.01 17.71
CA PRO A 177 16.70 -3.49 17.79
C PRO A 177 15.65 -4.56 18.08
N PHE A 178 15.84 -5.75 17.50
CA PHE A 178 14.99 -6.92 17.72
C PHE A 178 15.80 -8.11 18.19
N ALA A 179 15.14 -8.97 18.96
CA ALA A 179 15.67 -10.25 19.39
C ALA A 179 16.35 -11.00 18.24
N PHE A 180 17.55 -11.50 18.52
CA PHE A 180 18.34 -12.28 17.59
C PHE A 180 18.89 -13.52 18.30
N TYR A 181 18.96 -14.64 17.59
CA TYR A 181 19.47 -15.88 18.17
C TYR A 181 20.99 -15.95 17.95
N ASP A 182 21.76 -15.56 18.97
CA ASP A 182 23.22 -15.39 18.90
C ASP A 182 23.99 -16.64 18.47
N LYS A 183 23.39 -17.84 18.57
CA LYS A 183 24.01 -19.08 18.07
C LYS A 183 24.09 -19.17 16.54
N ILE A 184 23.32 -18.35 15.81
CA ILE A 184 23.38 -18.29 14.33
C ILE A 184 24.59 -17.48 13.88
N LEU A 185 24.80 -16.34 14.54
CA LEU A 185 25.87 -15.40 14.25
C LEU A 185 26.16 -14.63 15.54
N ASP A 186 27.43 -14.58 15.94
CA ASP A 186 27.83 -13.76 17.09
C ASP A 186 27.74 -12.26 16.72
N THR A 187 26.61 -11.65 17.05
CA THR A 187 26.35 -10.23 16.83
C THR A 187 26.89 -9.33 17.94
N THR A 188 27.63 -9.86 18.91
CA THR A 188 28.24 -9.05 19.98
C THR A 188 29.51 -8.31 19.52
N ARG A 189 30.05 -8.68 18.34
CA ARG A 189 31.30 -8.13 17.79
C ARG A 189 31.07 -7.42 16.45
N SER A 190 31.83 -6.36 16.22
CA SER A 190 31.96 -5.73 14.91
C SER A 190 32.74 -6.65 13.95
N PRO A 191 32.38 -6.76 12.65
CA PRO A 191 31.35 -6.00 11.93
C PRO A 191 29.95 -6.66 11.90
N ALA A 192 29.79 -7.84 12.51
CA ALA A 192 28.55 -8.61 12.44
C ALA A 192 27.35 -7.86 13.01
N TYR A 193 27.55 -7.14 14.13
CA TYR A 193 26.53 -6.27 14.71
C TYR A 193 25.98 -5.24 13.72
N GLU A 194 26.88 -4.46 13.10
CA GLU A 194 26.51 -3.33 12.22
C GLU A 194 25.75 -3.83 10.99
N ILE A 195 26.19 -4.95 10.42
CA ILE A 195 25.52 -5.60 9.29
C ILE A 195 24.12 -6.04 9.70
N MET A 196 23.98 -6.70 10.86
CA MET A 196 22.69 -7.22 11.31
C MET A 196 21.72 -6.10 11.70
N PHE A 197 22.22 -5.04 12.34
CA PHE A 197 21.46 -3.83 12.62
C PHE A 197 20.88 -3.23 11.32
N MET A 198 21.70 -3.08 10.29
CA MET A 198 21.25 -2.58 8.99
C MET A 198 20.22 -3.50 8.33
N ILE A 199 20.40 -4.82 8.42
CA ILE A 199 19.43 -5.81 7.92
C ILE A 199 18.10 -5.66 8.66
N GLN A 200 18.10 -5.55 9.99
CA GLN A 200 16.88 -5.39 10.79
C GLN A 200 16.17 -4.06 10.50
N CYS A 201 16.90 -2.96 10.33
CA CYS A 201 16.33 -1.67 9.93
C CYS A 201 15.68 -1.75 8.54
N LEU A 202 16.37 -2.32 7.55
CA LEU A 202 15.83 -2.50 6.20
C LEU A 202 14.62 -3.45 6.18
N SER A 203 14.68 -4.55 6.93
CA SER A 203 13.57 -5.48 7.10
C SER A 203 12.35 -4.80 7.71
N THR A 204 12.56 -4.01 8.77
CA THR A 204 11.50 -3.22 9.42
C THR A 204 10.87 -2.24 8.44
N PHE A 205 11.69 -1.56 7.63
CA PHE A 205 11.20 -0.67 6.58
C PHE A 205 10.30 -1.42 5.59
N VAL A 206 10.77 -2.56 5.06
CA VAL A 206 10.02 -3.40 4.10
C VAL A 206 8.70 -3.90 4.71
N VAL A 207 8.72 -4.44 5.92
CA VAL A 207 7.55 -4.94 6.64
C VAL A 207 6.51 -3.84 6.84
N ASN A 208 6.93 -2.65 7.27
CA ASN A 208 6.03 -1.52 7.43
C ASN A 208 5.50 -1.02 6.07
N SER A 209 6.34 -0.96 5.03
CA SER A 209 5.88 -0.63 3.67
C SER A 209 4.78 -1.57 3.19
N ILE A 210 4.90 -2.88 3.44
CA ILE A 210 3.89 -3.87 3.07
C ILE A 210 2.56 -3.60 3.78
N VAL A 211 2.61 -3.36 5.10
CA VAL A 211 1.41 -3.08 5.90
C VAL A 211 0.71 -1.82 5.39
N ILE A 212 1.44 -0.72 5.24
CA ILE A 212 0.90 0.55 4.72
C ILE A 212 0.34 0.37 3.32
N ALA A 213 1.10 -0.27 2.41
CA ALA A 213 0.68 -0.48 1.03
C ALA A 213 -0.66 -1.23 0.96
N SER A 214 -0.85 -2.27 1.78
CA SER A 214 -2.12 -3.00 1.83
C SER A 214 -3.31 -2.09 2.17
N CYS A 215 -3.14 -1.22 3.17
CA CYS A 215 -4.18 -0.30 3.62
C CYS A 215 -4.42 0.82 2.60
N CYS A 216 -3.36 1.39 2.03
CA CYS A 216 -3.45 2.50 1.09
C CYS A 216 -4.04 2.08 -0.26
N VAL A 217 -3.69 0.89 -0.77
CA VAL A 217 -4.33 0.33 -1.98
C VAL A 217 -5.83 0.20 -1.75
N THR A 218 -6.21 -0.42 -0.64
CA THR A 218 -7.62 -0.58 -0.26
C THR A 218 -8.31 0.77 -0.17
N SER A 219 -7.71 1.75 0.52
CA SER A 219 -8.28 3.08 0.68
C SER A 219 -8.49 3.79 -0.66
N VAL A 220 -7.50 3.77 -1.56
CA VAL A 220 -7.64 4.42 -2.87
C VAL A 220 -8.72 3.76 -3.71
N PHE A 221 -8.80 2.43 -3.72
CA PHE A 221 -9.84 1.69 -4.45
C PHE A 221 -11.24 1.97 -3.89
N VAL A 222 -11.39 1.94 -2.56
CA VAL A 222 -12.65 2.28 -1.89
C VAL A 222 -13.05 3.72 -2.21
N MET A 223 -12.12 4.67 -2.12
CA MET A 223 -12.43 6.07 -2.43
C MET A 223 -12.83 6.26 -3.90
N HIS A 224 -12.17 5.57 -4.83
CA HIS A 224 -12.56 5.59 -6.24
C HIS A 224 -13.96 5.02 -6.45
N ALA A 225 -14.26 3.85 -5.87
CA ALA A 225 -15.60 3.24 -5.91
C ALA A 225 -16.67 4.16 -5.31
N CYS A 226 -16.38 4.82 -4.18
CA CYS A 226 -17.26 5.84 -3.60
C CYS A 226 -17.47 7.04 -4.54
N GLY A 227 -16.46 7.41 -5.34
CA GLY A 227 -16.60 8.43 -6.39
C GLY A 227 -17.57 8.00 -7.49
N GLN A 228 -17.42 6.76 -7.99
CA GLN A 228 -18.32 6.19 -8.98
C GLN A 228 -19.77 6.08 -8.48
N LEU A 229 -19.94 5.64 -7.23
CA LEU A 229 -21.26 5.57 -6.60
C LEU A 229 -21.93 6.95 -6.50
N LYS A 230 -21.18 8.01 -6.18
CA LYS A 230 -21.71 9.38 -6.15
C LYS A 230 -22.14 9.87 -7.53
N ILE A 231 -21.38 9.52 -8.57
CA ILE A 231 -21.79 9.81 -9.96
C ILE A 231 -23.08 9.08 -10.29
N LEU A 232 -23.16 7.79 -9.97
CA LEU A 232 -24.36 6.99 -10.21
C LEU A 232 -25.59 7.55 -9.49
N MET A 233 -25.44 7.98 -8.23
CA MET A 233 -26.52 8.62 -7.47
C MET A 233 -26.97 9.92 -8.13
N SER A 234 -26.04 10.80 -8.50
CA SER A 234 -26.37 12.07 -9.18
C SER A 234 -27.09 11.85 -10.52
N LEU A 235 -26.67 10.82 -11.27
CA LEU A 235 -27.33 10.43 -12.52
C LEU A 235 -28.75 9.91 -12.25
N LEU A 236 -28.96 9.11 -11.21
CA LEU A 236 -30.28 8.62 -10.81
C LEU A 236 -31.22 9.77 -10.37
N ASP A 237 -30.72 10.71 -9.56
CA ASP A 237 -31.50 11.86 -9.09
C ASP A 237 -31.95 12.74 -10.26
N ASN A 238 -31.03 13.05 -11.19
CA ASN A 238 -31.36 13.76 -12.42
C ASN A 238 -32.40 13.01 -13.27
N PHE A 239 -32.35 11.67 -13.30
CA PHE A 239 -33.34 10.86 -14.00
C PHE A 239 -34.72 10.88 -13.33
N ILE A 240 -34.80 10.95 -12.00
CA ILE A 240 -36.07 11.04 -11.27
C ILE A 240 -36.71 12.41 -11.52
N ASP A 241 -35.92 13.48 -11.44
CA ASP A 241 -36.38 14.86 -11.74
C ASP A 241 -36.81 15.03 -13.22
N GLU A 242 -36.19 14.30 -14.15
CA GLU A 242 -36.64 14.25 -15.55
C GLU A 242 -37.84 13.31 -15.79
N ASN A 243 -37.98 12.21 -15.03
CA ASN A 243 -39.12 11.29 -15.11
C ASN A 243 -40.40 11.86 -14.51
N GLU A 244 -40.33 12.80 -13.56
CA GLU A 244 -41.49 13.63 -13.19
C GLU A 244 -42.03 14.41 -14.40
N LYS A 245 -41.29 14.50 -15.52
CA LYS A 245 -41.68 15.19 -16.74
C LYS A 245 -41.94 14.31 -17.97
N ARG A 246 -41.75 12.98 -17.95
CA ARG A 246 -42.20 12.08 -19.03
C ARG A 246 -42.04 10.59 -18.70
N ASP A 247 -43.15 9.86 -18.86
CA ASP A 247 -43.28 8.41 -18.68
C ASP A 247 -42.64 7.63 -19.85
N PHE A 248 -41.67 6.75 -19.59
CA PHE A 248 -41.38 5.53 -20.39
C PHE A 248 -40.39 4.61 -19.66
N SER A 249 -40.90 3.46 -19.21
CA SER A 249 -40.31 2.55 -18.23
C SER A 249 -39.66 1.29 -18.85
N GLN A 250 -38.90 0.57 -18.01
CA GLN A 250 -38.28 -0.77 -18.18
C GLN A 250 -36.87 -0.85 -18.79
N GLN A 251 -36.58 -0.26 -19.96
CA GLN A 251 -35.29 -0.51 -20.63
C GLN A 251 -34.08 0.13 -19.91
N LYS A 252 -34.31 1.24 -19.18
CA LYS A 252 -33.28 1.95 -18.43
C LYS A 252 -32.98 1.36 -17.05
N PHE A 253 -33.95 0.69 -16.43
CA PHE A 253 -33.73 -0.03 -15.16
C PHE A 253 -32.76 -1.20 -15.33
N ALA A 254 -32.79 -1.87 -16.49
CA ALA A 254 -31.82 -2.91 -16.83
C ALA A 254 -30.38 -2.37 -16.85
N VAL A 255 -30.18 -1.16 -17.38
CA VAL A 255 -28.85 -0.51 -17.42
C VAL A 255 -28.36 -0.17 -16.02
N VAL A 256 -29.23 0.31 -15.13
CA VAL A 256 -28.87 0.62 -13.74
C VAL A 256 -28.55 -0.64 -12.95
N VAL A 257 -29.32 -1.73 -13.12
CA VAL A 257 -29.04 -3.02 -12.49
C VAL A 257 -27.74 -3.62 -13.01
N GLU A 258 -27.47 -3.51 -14.32
CA GLU A 258 -26.21 -3.97 -14.92
C GLU A 258 -25.02 -3.16 -14.40
N HIS A 259 -25.14 -1.83 -14.27
CA HIS A 259 -24.10 -0.99 -13.69
C HIS A 259 -23.86 -1.31 -12.22
N HIS A 260 -24.91 -1.55 -11.43
CA HIS A 260 -24.80 -1.91 -10.02
C HIS A 260 -24.14 -3.28 -9.84
N LEU A 261 -24.49 -4.26 -10.69
CA LEU A 261 -23.84 -5.58 -10.72
C LEU A 261 -22.37 -5.51 -11.19
N LYS A 262 -22.01 -4.54 -12.04
CA LYS A 262 -20.62 -4.31 -12.48
C LYS A 262 -19.75 -3.67 -11.41
N VAL A 263 -20.35 -2.83 -10.55
CA VAL A 263 -19.67 -2.23 -9.39
C VAL A 263 -19.45 -3.26 -8.27
N LEU A 264 -20.32 -4.28 -8.19
CA LEU A 264 -20.23 -5.36 -7.19
C LEU A 264 -19.29 -6.52 -7.57
N ARG A 265 -18.77 -6.58 -8.81
CA ARG A 265 -17.97 -7.68 -9.34
C ARG A 265 -16.53 -7.25 -9.63
#